data_AF-V9IM21-F1
#
_entry.id   AF-V9IM21-F1
#
_cell.length_a   1.000
_cell.length_b   1.000
_cell.length_c   1.000
_cell.angle_alpha   90.00
_cell.angle_beta   90.00
_cell.angle_gamma   90.00
#
_symmetry.space_group_name_H-M   'P 1'
#
loop_
_entity.id
_entity.type
_entity.pdbx_description
1 polymer ?
#
loop_
_entity_poly.entity_id
_entity_poly.type
_entity_poly.pdbx_seq_one_letter_code
_entity_poly.pdbx_strand_id
1 'polypeptide(L)'
;MYNNSQMSWDFESDIIPVFNVSCVTGEGLEDLTNFIKNLSPYNVNSADSDSESCLFQIDETFRVAGLNEPVLGGLLVKGAIALGTRLLVGPLPDGEFSPVKVVSLHRNKAPCCLVRASQSASLTLAPSTNRSPPLPHLRPGMVLISVWDQPHATLFFSGNCVNSISCDCNIFWFSNNCPCRKCKTNMYYKRNNGREGQRFTDKRYSVCAI
;
A
#
# COMPACT_ATOMS: atom_id res chain seq x y z
N MET A 1 47.00 11.35 -8.28
CA MET A 1 45.93 11.19 -9.27
C MET A 1 45.00 10.12 -8.73
N TYR A 2 43.87 10.51 -8.15
CA TYR A 2 42.84 9.58 -7.69
C TYR A 2 42.23 8.95 -8.94
N ASN A 3 42.43 7.65 -9.14
CA ASN A 3 41.81 6.91 -10.22
C ASN A 3 40.31 6.81 -9.90
N ASN A 4 39.52 7.69 -10.52
CA ASN A 4 38.08 7.53 -10.66
C ASN A 4 37.81 6.37 -11.63
N SER A 5 37.95 5.14 -11.15
CA SER A 5 37.31 3.99 -11.77
C SER A 5 35.81 4.11 -11.54
N GLN A 6 35.14 4.76 -12.49
CA GLN A 6 33.70 4.76 -12.65
C GLN A 6 33.26 3.29 -12.78
N MET A 7 32.86 2.66 -11.68
CA MET A 7 32.19 1.37 -11.71
C MET A 7 30.85 1.56 -12.40
N SER A 8 30.77 1.14 -13.67
CA SER A 8 29.50 0.92 -14.34
C SER A 8 28.83 -0.27 -13.67
N TRP A 9 27.79 -0.02 -12.88
CA TRP A 9 26.97 -1.07 -12.30
C TRP A 9 26.10 -1.64 -13.42
N ASP A 10 26.58 -2.71 -14.07
CA ASP A 10 25.74 -3.51 -14.96
C ASP A 10 24.70 -4.23 -14.10
N PHE A 11 23.43 -3.84 -14.25
CA PHE A 11 22.30 -4.40 -13.49
C PHE A 11 21.92 -5.80 -14.01
N GLU A 12 22.86 -6.74 -13.94
CA GLU A 12 22.59 -8.14 -14.22
C GLU A 12 21.78 -8.74 -13.04
N SER A 13 20.69 -9.41 -13.39
CA SER A 13 19.44 -9.45 -12.62
C SER A 13 19.40 -10.37 -11.39
N ASP A 14 20.53 -10.68 -10.76
CA ASP A 14 20.57 -11.62 -9.63
C ASP A 14 21.64 -11.33 -8.56
N ILE A 15 22.25 -10.14 -8.57
CA ILE A 15 23.28 -9.75 -7.60
C ILE A 15 22.75 -8.65 -6.68
N ILE A 16 22.70 -8.93 -5.37
CA ILE A 16 22.35 -7.94 -4.34
C ILE A 16 23.66 -7.41 -3.72
N PRO A 17 24.09 -6.17 -4.03
CA PRO A 17 25.33 -5.62 -3.50
C PRO A 17 25.21 -5.33 -1.99
N VAL A 18 26.27 -5.62 -1.24
CA VAL A 18 26.40 -5.34 0.19
C VAL A 18 27.39 -4.19 0.40
N PHE A 19 26.96 -3.12 1.05
CA PHE A 19 27.78 -1.94 1.35
C PHE A 19 28.22 -1.95 2.81
N ASN A 20 29.50 -1.73 3.06
CA ASN A 20 30.00 -1.45 4.41
C ASN A 20 29.82 0.03 4.70
N VAL A 21 29.01 0.39 5.69
CA VAL A 21 28.67 1.78 6.01
C VAL A 21 28.76 2.06 7.51
N SER A 22 29.11 3.29 7.85
CA SER A 22 29.07 3.80 9.22
C SER A 22 28.21 5.04 9.29
N CYS A 23 27.06 4.94 9.97
CA CYS A 23 26.16 6.09 10.19
C CYS A 23 26.73 7.13 11.17
N VAL A 24 27.84 6.82 11.87
CA VAL A 24 28.50 7.72 12.83
C VAL A 24 29.63 8.48 12.17
N THR A 25 30.52 7.79 11.46
CA THR A 25 31.68 8.41 10.79
C THR A 25 31.37 8.90 9.39
N GLY A 26 30.27 8.43 8.79
CA GLY A 26 29.87 8.73 7.41
C GLY A 26 30.60 7.90 6.35
N GLU A 27 31.48 6.99 6.75
CA GLU A 27 32.21 6.11 5.84
C GLU A 27 31.25 5.20 5.05
N GLY A 28 31.47 5.07 3.75
CA GLY A 28 30.65 4.22 2.84
C GLY A 28 29.27 4.78 2.47
N LEU A 29 28.82 5.89 3.06
CA LEU A 29 27.51 6.48 2.72
C LEU A 29 27.47 7.07 1.31
N GLU A 30 28.61 7.54 0.78
CA GLU A 30 28.70 8.07 -0.58
C GLU A 30 28.44 6.98 -1.63
N ASP A 31 29.06 5.81 -1.48
CA ASP A 31 28.88 4.66 -2.37
C ASP A 31 27.43 4.17 -2.38
N LEU A 32 26.83 4.06 -1.20
CA LEU A 32 25.41 3.72 -1.05
C LEU A 32 24.51 4.76 -1.74
N THR A 33 24.80 6.05 -1.54
CA THR A 33 24.02 7.13 -2.14
C THR A 33 24.14 7.15 -3.66
N ASN A 34 25.34 6.93 -4.19
CA ASN A 34 25.60 6.85 -5.62
C ASN A 34 24.94 5.62 -6.24
N PHE A 35 24.96 4.49 -5.55
CA PHE A 35 24.21 3.30 -5.96
C PHE A 35 22.72 3.60 -6.08
N ILE A 36 22.09 4.17 -5.04
CA ILE A 36 20.66 4.52 -5.06
C ILE A 36 20.32 5.49 -6.19
N LYS A 37 21.17 6.50 -6.44
CA LYS A 37 20.97 7.46 -7.53
C LYS A 37 21.02 6.83 -8.92
N ASN A 38 21.82 5.78 -9.07
CA ASN A 38 22.02 5.08 -10.34
C ASN A 38 20.98 3.97 -10.58
N LEU A 39 20.19 3.61 -9.56
CA LEU A 39 19.07 2.71 -9.74
C LEU A 39 18.11 3.30 -10.77
N SER A 40 17.75 2.48 -11.76
CA SER A 40 16.68 2.85 -12.68
C SER A 40 15.42 3.11 -11.85
N PRO A 41 14.73 4.24 -12.07
CA PRO A 41 13.45 4.46 -11.41
C PRO A 41 12.57 3.25 -11.67
N TYR A 42 11.97 2.71 -10.61
CA TYR A 42 11.04 1.61 -10.73
C TYR A 42 10.01 1.97 -11.81
N ASN A 43 9.88 1.13 -12.85
CA ASN A 43 8.94 1.34 -13.93
C ASN A 43 7.54 1.40 -13.34
N VAL A 44 7.04 2.62 -13.11
CA VAL A 44 5.63 2.89 -12.95
C VAL A 44 5.02 2.64 -14.32
N ASN A 45 4.58 1.40 -14.55
CA ASN A 45 3.89 1.03 -15.77
C ASN A 45 2.89 2.12 -16.12
N SER A 46 3.08 2.74 -17.28
CA SER A 46 2.22 3.79 -17.83
C SER A 46 0.78 3.32 -18.09
N ALA A 47 0.49 2.04 -17.85
CA ALA A 47 -0.84 1.44 -17.93
C ALA A 47 -1.79 1.87 -16.80
N ASP A 48 -1.28 2.43 -15.69
CA ASP A 48 -2.09 2.99 -14.59
C ASP A 48 -2.30 4.51 -14.71
N SER A 49 -2.05 5.07 -15.90
CA SER A 49 -2.23 6.50 -16.21
C SER A 49 -3.66 6.89 -16.60
N ASP A 50 -4.64 6.00 -16.40
CA ASP A 50 -6.05 6.41 -16.44
C ASP A 50 -6.30 7.35 -15.27
N SER A 51 -6.38 8.65 -15.57
CA SER A 51 -6.72 9.70 -14.61
C SER A 51 -8.07 9.50 -13.93
N GLU A 52 -8.92 8.64 -14.50
CA GLU A 52 -10.30 8.39 -14.05
C GLU A 52 -10.41 7.32 -12.96
N SER A 53 -9.46 6.38 -12.87
CA SER A 53 -9.42 5.37 -11.80
C SER A 53 -8.50 5.84 -10.68
N CYS A 54 -8.87 5.55 -9.43
CA CYS A 54 -8.07 5.95 -8.28
C CYS A 54 -8.25 4.90 -7.17
N LEU A 55 -7.14 4.46 -6.58
CA LEU A 55 -7.15 3.58 -5.41
C LEU A 55 -6.10 4.07 -4.40
N PHE A 56 -6.57 4.73 -3.34
CA PHE A 56 -5.73 5.16 -2.22
C PHE A 56 -6.00 4.30 -1.00
N GLN A 57 -4.96 3.67 -0.47
CA GLN A 57 -5.05 2.85 0.73
C GLN A 57 -4.78 3.72 1.96
N ILE A 58 -5.68 3.69 2.94
CA ILE A 58 -5.54 4.42 4.19
C ILE A 58 -4.79 3.52 5.18
N ASP A 59 -3.54 3.87 5.47
CA ASP A 59 -2.68 3.12 6.39
C ASP A 59 -2.74 3.73 7.80
N GLU A 60 -2.91 5.05 7.90
CA GLU A 60 -2.82 5.79 9.16
C GLU A 60 -3.93 6.85 9.26
N THR A 61 -4.34 7.14 10.49
CA THR A 61 -5.35 8.17 10.78
C THR A 61 -4.90 8.99 11.98
N PHE A 62 -4.73 10.29 11.77
CA PHE A 62 -4.22 11.23 12.76
C PHE A 62 -5.33 12.20 13.19
N ARG A 63 -5.45 12.41 14.50
CA ARG A 63 -6.31 13.47 15.07
C ARG A 63 -5.42 14.63 15.48
N VAL A 64 -5.55 15.74 14.78
CA VAL A 64 -4.78 16.96 15.05
C VAL A 64 -5.66 17.93 15.84
N ALA A 65 -5.16 18.42 16.98
CA ALA A 65 -5.88 19.42 17.76
C ALA A 65 -6.15 20.68 16.90
N GLY A 66 -7.39 21.15 16.92
CA GLY A 66 -7.83 22.31 16.12
C GLY A 66 -8.40 21.97 14.73
N LEU A 67 -8.33 20.70 14.29
CA LEU A 67 -9.08 20.21 13.14
C LEU A 67 -10.26 19.35 13.61
N ASN A 68 -11.42 19.56 13.00
CA ASN A 68 -12.61 18.76 13.29
C ASN A 68 -12.51 17.36 12.66
N GLU A 69 -11.90 17.28 11.47
CA GLU A 69 -11.77 16.05 10.71
C GLU A 69 -10.36 15.46 10.84
N PRO A 70 -10.23 14.12 10.87
CA PRO A 70 -8.93 13.48 10.94
C PRO A 70 -8.13 13.67 9.64
N VAL A 71 -6.80 13.64 9.78
CA VAL A 71 -5.87 13.59 8.66
C VAL A 71 -5.57 12.13 8.35
N LEU A 72 -5.80 11.72 7.11
CA LEU A 72 -5.56 10.37 6.64
C LEU A 72 -4.17 10.29 6.01
N GLY A 73 -3.38 9.30 6.42
CA GLY A 73 -2.09 8.97 5.81
C GLY A 73 -2.20 7.66 5.03
N GLY A 74 -1.55 7.60 3.87
CA GLY A 74 -1.64 6.41 3.05
C GLY A 74 -0.88 6.48 1.74
N LEU A 75 -1.05 5.45 0.93
CA LEU A 75 -0.40 5.25 -0.35
C LEU A 75 -1.43 5.28 -1.48
N LEU A 76 -1.17 6.09 -2.51
CA LEU A 76 -1.92 5.99 -3.76
C LEU A 76 -1.38 4.80 -4.56
N VAL A 77 -2.14 3.71 -4.61
CA VAL A 77 -1.75 2.48 -5.31
C VAL A 77 -1.91 2.65 -6.82
N LYS A 78 -3.00 3.27 -7.26
CA LYS A 78 -3.34 3.45 -8.68
C LYS A 78 -3.94 4.83 -8.93
N GLY A 79 -3.64 5.40 -10.11
CA GLY A 79 -4.27 6.62 -10.62
C GLY A 79 -3.67 7.91 -10.09
N ALA A 80 -4.51 8.94 -10.00
CA ALA A 80 -4.15 10.25 -9.50
C ALA A 80 -5.26 10.87 -8.64
N ILE A 81 -4.89 11.63 -7.60
CA ILE A 81 -5.83 12.40 -6.77
C ILE A 81 -5.47 13.87 -6.87
N ALA A 82 -6.39 14.68 -7.38
CA ALA A 82 -6.28 16.14 -7.35
C ALA A 82 -7.06 16.74 -6.16
N LEU A 83 -6.67 17.94 -5.75
CA LEU A 83 -7.42 18.70 -4.74
C LEU A 83 -8.87 18.90 -5.19
N GLY A 84 -9.83 18.66 -4.29
CA GLY A 84 -11.26 18.82 -4.59
C GLY A 84 -11.91 17.64 -5.32
N THR A 85 -11.16 16.59 -5.66
CA THR A 85 -11.70 15.37 -6.28
C THR A 85 -12.74 14.72 -5.37
N ARG A 86 -13.81 14.21 -5.97
CA ARG A 86 -14.85 13.44 -5.29
C ARG A 86 -14.53 11.95 -5.41
N LEU A 87 -14.53 11.26 -4.28
CA LEU A 87 -14.17 9.85 -4.17
C LEU A 87 -15.19 9.14 -3.27
N LEU A 88 -15.09 7.83 -3.21
CA LEU A 88 -15.82 6.97 -2.30
C LEU A 88 -14.87 6.47 -1.20
N VAL A 89 -15.28 6.53 0.07
CA VAL A 89 -14.52 5.95 1.19
C VAL A 89 -15.24 4.73 1.76
N GLY A 90 -14.48 3.67 2.03
CA GLY A 90 -15.01 2.43 2.60
C GLY A 90 -13.94 1.34 2.68
N PRO A 91 -14.29 0.09 3.01
CA PRO A 91 -15.64 -0.36 3.31
C PRO A 91 -16.11 0.10 4.71
N LEU A 92 -17.36 0.55 4.76
CA LEU A 92 -18.07 0.82 6.00
C LEU A 92 -18.48 -0.50 6.69
N PRO A 93 -18.91 -0.48 7.97
CA PRO A 93 -19.32 -1.69 8.69
C PRO A 93 -20.49 -2.45 8.05
N ASP A 94 -21.33 -1.76 7.28
CA ASP A 94 -22.42 -2.31 6.47
C ASP A 94 -21.96 -2.82 5.08
N GLY A 95 -20.68 -2.64 4.73
CA GLY A 95 -20.11 -2.99 3.44
C GLY A 95 -20.30 -1.93 2.35
N GLU A 96 -20.95 -0.82 2.67
CA GLU A 96 -21.18 0.27 1.74
C GLU A 96 -19.96 1.21 1.63
N PHE A 97 -20.04 2.13 0.66
CA PHE A 97 -19.07 3.21 0.49
C PHE A 97 -19.75 4.57 0.55
N SER A 98 -19.15 5.52 1.27
CA SER A 98 -19.70 6.87 1.42
C SER A 98 -19.01 7.87 0.49
N PRO A 99 -19.75 8.76 -0.19
CA PRO A 99 -19.16 9.80 -1.03
C PRO A 99 -18.50 10.90 -0.20
N VAL A 100 -17.27 11.24 -0.57
CA VAL A 100 -16.43 12.23 0.11
C VAL A 100 -15.73 13.14 -0.91
N LYS A 101 -15.23 14.28 -0.43
CA LYS A 101 -14.42 15.21 -1.21
C LYS A 101 -13.07 15.44 -0.55
N VAL A 102 -12.01 15.44 -1.35
CA VAL A 102 -10.66 15.76 -0.89
C VAL A 102 -10.54 17.27 -0.66
N VAL A 103 -10.21 17.68 0.56
CA VAL A 103 -10.10 19.09 0.97
C VAL A 103 -8.67 19.57 0.97
N SER A 104 -7.74 18.71 1.41
CA SER A 104 -6.33 19.03 1.52
C SER A 104 -5.49 17.84 1.06
N LEU A 105 -4.32 18.13 0.50
CA LEU A 105 -3.34 17.15 0.05
C LEU A 105 -1.96 17.63 0.47
N HIS A 106 -1.19 16.75 1.11
CA HIS A 106 0.18 17.01 1.52
C HIS A 106 1.07 15.84 1.16
N ARG A 107 2.29 16.13 0.72
CA ARG A 107 3.34 15.15 0.45
C ARG A 107 4.65 15.66 1.03
N ASN A 108 5.39 14.81 1.71
CA ASN A 108 6.68 15.17 2.34
C ASN A 108 6.59 16.47 3.18
N LYS A 109 5.53 16.59 3.99
CA LYS A 109 5.24 17.77 4.85
C LYS A 109 4.96 19.08 4.08
N ALA A 110 4.76 19.04 2.77
CA ALA A 110 4.42 20.20 1.96
C ALA A 110 3.02 20.04 1.32
N PRO A 111 2.23 21.12 1.20
CA PRO A 111 0.96 21.08 0.49
C PRO A 111 1.19 20.80 -1.00
N CYS A 112 0.27 20.06 -1.63
CA CYS A 112 0.32 19.75 -3.06
C CYS A 112 -1.07 19.76 -3.67
N CYS A 113 -1.15 19.90 -4.99
CA CYS A 113 -2.43 19.90 -5.72
C CYS A 113 -2.76 18.55 -6.36
N LEU A 114 -1.78 17.65 -6.47
CA LEU A 114 -1.87 16.38 -7.20
C LEU A 114 -0.97 15.33 -6.55
N VAL A 115 -1.51 14.13 -6.34
CA VAL A 115 -0.79 12.93 -5.92
C VAL A 115 -0.93 11.88 -7.03
N ARG A 116 0.13 11.15 -7.34
CA ARG A 116 0.15 10.08 -8.35
C ARG A 116 0.38 8.71 -7.72
N ALA A 117 0.04 7.65 -8.46
CA ALA A 117 0.33 6.28 -8.08
C ALA A 117 1.78 6.11 -7.57
N SER A 118 1.94 5.21 -6.60
CA SER A 118 3.16 4.96 -5.84
C SER A 118 3.64 6.11 -4.95
N GLN A 119 2.83 7.15 -4.73
CA GLN A 119 3.17 8.24 -3.81
C GLN A 119 2.40 8.14 -2.51
N SER A 120 3.12 8.25 -1.39
CA SER A 120 2.52 8.47 -0.08
C SER A 120 2.08 9.91 0.08
N ALA A 121 0.89 10.10 0.64
CA ALA A 121 0.32 11.42 0.88
C ALA A 121 -0.52 11.45 2.16
N SER A 122 -0.70 12.65 2.69
CA SER A 122 -1.64 12.94 3.77
C SER A 122 -2.79 13.80 3.23
N LEU A 123 -4.01 13.46 3.59
CA LEU A 123 -5.20 14.12 3.05
C LEU A 123 -6.28 14.32 4.11
N THR A 124 -7.08 15.37 3.95
CA THR A 124 -8.28 15.61 4.76
C THR A 124 -9.50 15.51 3.85
N LEU A 125 -10.58 14.94 4.38
CA LEU A 125 -11.83 14.76 3.67
C LEU A 125 -12.90 15.71 4.20
N ALA A 126 -13.92 15.94 3.39
CA ALA A 126 -15.19 16.53 3.80
C ALA A 126 -16.35 15.76 3.16
N PRO A 127 -17.58 15.92 3.67
CA PRO A 127 -18.78 15.46 2.97
C PRO A 127 -18.80 15.97 1.53
N SER A 128 -19.22 15.14 0.57
CA SER A 128 -19.18 15.52 -0.85
C SER A 128 -20.04 16.74 -1.18
N THR A 129 -21.11 17.01 -0.42
CA THR A 129 -22.00 18.17 -0.57
C THR A 129 -22.48 18.65 0.80
N ASN A 130 -23.02 19.87 0.90
CA ASN A 130 -23.58 20.36 2.17
C ASN A 130 -24.81 19.56 2.66
N ARG A 131 -25.42 18.76 1.78
CA ARG A 131 -26.57 17.90 2.09
C ARG A 131 -26.18 16.46 2.41
N SER A 132 -24.95 16.04 2.09
CA SER A 132 -24.52 14.68 2.41
C SER A 132 -24.39 14.50 3.93
N PRO A 133 -24.58 13.27 4.44
CA PRO A 133 -24.37 12.98 5.85
C PRO A 133 -22.96 13.38 6.30
N PRO A 134 -22.76 13.56 7.63
CA PRO A 134 -21.43 13.78 8.19
C PRO A 134 -20.48 12.64 7.80
N LEU A 135 -19.18 12.92 7.86
CA LEU A 135 -18.17 11.93 7.51
C LEU A 135 -18.34 10.66 8.37
N PRO A 136 -18.21 9.47 7.76
CA PRO A 136 -18.24 8.23 8.51
C PRO A 136 -17.01 8.11 9.42
N HIS A 137 -17.02 7.12 10.33
CA HIS A 137 -15.87 6.83 11.16
C HIS A 137 -14.72 6.26 10.32
N LEU A 138 -13.72 7.08 10.04
CA LEU A 138 -12.54 6.73 9.25
C LEU A 138 -11.55 5.91 10.08
N ARG A 139 -11.09 4.76 9.55
CA ARG A 139 -10.14 3.86 10.20
C ARG A 139 -9.04 3.38 9.23
N PRO A 140 -7.85 3.01 9.73
CA PRO A 140 -6.85 2.28 8.95
C PRO A 140 -7.42 1.02 8.29
N GLY A 141 -6.93 0.69 7.10
CA GLY A 141 -7.39 -0.44 6.28
C GLY A 141 -8.58 -0.11 5.39
N MET A 142 -9.19 1.07 5.51
CA MET A 142 -10.11 1.61 4.51
C MET A 142 -9.36 2.07 3.25
N VAL A 143 -10.12 2.33 2.18
CA VAL A 143 -9.61 2.85 0.92
C VAL A 143 -10.44 4.05 0.44
N LEU A 144 -9.83 4.89 -0.39
CA LEU A 144 -10.52 5.82 -1.26
C LEU A 144 -10.47 5.31 -2.69
N ILE A 145 -11.64 5.24 -3.32
CA ILE A 145 -11.81 4.73 -4.68
C ILE A 145 -12.56 5.74 -5.55
N SER A 146 -12.29 5.74 -6.85
CA SER A 146 -13.04 6.54 -7.82
C SER A 146 -14.53 6.19 -7.81
N VAL A 147 -15.39 7.18 -8.03
CA VAL A 147 -16.85 6.97 -8.12
C VAL A 147 -17.20 6.05 -9.30
N TRP A 148 -16.35 5.99 -10.32
CA TRP A 148 -16.55 5.19 -11.53
C TRP A 148 -16.19 3.71 -11.35
N ASP A 149 -15.37 3.38 -10.36
CA ASP A 149 -14.78 2.04 -10.19
C ASP A 149 -15.74 1.02 -9.53
N GLN A 150 -16.95 1.44 -9.12
CA GLN A 150 -18.00 0.60 -8.50
C GLN A 150 -17.46 -0.45 -7.51
N PRO A 151 -16.84 -0.02 -6.40
CA PRO A 151 -16.21 -0.94 -5.45
C PRO A 151 -17.24 -1.80 -4.73
N HIS A 152 -16.85 -3.03 -4.42
CA HIS A 152 -17.68 -3.96 -3.66
C HIS A 152 -16.91 -4.46 -2.43
N ALA A 153 -17.54 -4.35 -1.26
CA ALA A 153 -17.00 -4.94 -0.04
C ALA A 153 -17.19 -6.46 -0.07
N THR A 154 -16.18 -7.19 0.40
CA THR A 154 -16.24 -8.65 0.52
C THR A 154 -15.88 -9.07 1.94
N LEU A 155 -16.65 -9.97 2.55
CA LEU A 155 -16.39 -10.51 3.88
C LEU A 155 -15.53 -11.79 3.87
N PHE A 156 -15.58 -12.53 2.76
CA PHE A 156 -14.90 -13.81 2.62
C PHE A 156 -13.93 -13.78 1.44
N PHE A 157 -12.66 -14.09 1.70
CA PHE A 157 -11.66 -14.28 0.66
C PHE A 157 -11.06 -15.68 0.76
N SER A 158 -10.60 -16.20 -0.38
CA SER A 158 -9.81 -17.43 -0.45
C SER A 158 -8.42 -17.04 -0.94
N GLY A 159 -7.39 -17.46 -0.23
CA GLY A 159 -6.00 -17.20 -0.57
C GLY A 159 -5.15 -18.46 -0.44
N ASN A 160 -4.03 -18.49 -1.16
CA ASN A 160 -3.03 -19.54 -0.98
C ASN A 160 -2.17 -19.18 0.23
N CYS A 161 -2.21 -20.01 1.26
CA CYS A 161 -1.30 -19.90 2.40
C CYS A 161 0.01 -20.61 2.05
N VAL A 162 1.13 -19.87 2.08
CA VAL A 162 2.47 -20.45 1.99
C VAL A 162 3.06 -20.44 3.40
N ASN A 163 3.42 -21.62 3.90
CA ASN A 163 4.06 -21.74 5.20
C ASN A 163 5.54 -21.36 5.06
N SER A 164 5.96 -20.29 5.74
CA SER A 164 7.37 -19.98 5.92
C SER A 164 7.85 -20.62 7.22
N ILE A 165 8.86 -21.48 7.13
CA ILE A 165 9.54 -22.02 8.30
C ILE A 165 10.60 -21.00 8.69
N SER A 166 10.30 -20.18 9.70
CA SER A 166 11.31 -19.34 10.35
C SER A 166 12.10 -20.22 11.30
N CYS A 167 13.36 -20.50 10.98
CA CYS A 167 14.33 -20.92 11.98
C CYS A 167 14.83 -19.65 12.65
N ASP A 168 14.67 -19.52 13.97
CA ASP A 168 15.20 -18.42 14.79
C ASP A 168 16.74 -18.47 14.87
N CYS A 169 17.38 -18.37 13.72
CA CYS A 169 18.82 -18.35 13.52
C CYS A 169 19.14 -17.34 12.41
N ASN A 170 18.73 -16.08 12.58
CA ASN A 170 19.20 -14.85 11.92
C ASN A 170 19.50 -14.81 10.39
N ILE A 171 19.21 -15.85 9.61
CA ILE A 171 19.36 -15.90 8.15
C ILE A 171 18.29 -16.87 7.62
N PHE A 172 17.31 -16.36 6.87
CA PHE A 172 16.30 -17.17 6.19
C PHE A 172 16.97 -18.06 5.13
N TRP A 173 16.96 -19.38 5.33
CA TRP A 173 17.25 -20.35 4.28
C TRP A 173 15.98 -21.13 3.94
N PHE A 174 15.55 -21.08 2.67
CA PHE A 174 14.60 -22.05 2.14
C PHE A 174 15.35 -23.38 1.95
N SER A 175 15.13 -24.33 2.85
CA SER A 175 15.58 -25.71 2.68
C SER A 175 14.38 -26.64 2.77
N ASN A 176 14.22 -27.49 1.75
CA ASN A 176 13.21 -28.55 1.70
C ASN A 176 13.52 -29.72 2.66
N ASN A 177 14.57 -29.62 3.49
CA ASN A 177 14.98 -30.64 4.44
C ASN A 177 15.32 -30.02 5.80
N CYS A 178 14.32 -29.49 6.50
CA CYS A 178 14.50 -29.03 7.87
C CYS A 178 14.40 -30.21 8.85
N PRO A 179 15.46 -30.56 9.62
CA PRO A 179 15.50 -31.73 10.51
C PRO A 179 14.77 -31.52 11.85
N CYS A 180 14.11 -30.38 12.07
CA CYS A 180 13.48 -30.08 13.35
C CYS A 180 12.16 -30.84 13.53
N ARG A 181 12.09 -31.75 14.51
CA ARG A 181 10.90 -32.57 14.84
C ARG A 181 9.66 -31.78 15.30
N LYS A 182 9.69 -30.45 15.29
CA LYS A 182 8.57 -29.57 15.71
C LYS A 182 7.64 -29.17 14.55
N CYS A 183 7.99 -29.44 13.30
CA CYS A 183 7.12 -29.18 12.14
C CYS A 183 6.11 -30.33 11.93
N LYS A 184 5.17 -30.51 12.86
CA LYS A 184 3.93 -31.27 12.62
C LYS A 184 2.76 -30.49 13.18
N THR A 185 2.25 -29.54 12.41
CA THR A 185 0.98 -28.89 12.72
C THR A 185 -0.02 -29.28 11.64
N ASN A 186 -0.85 -30.27 11.99
CA ASN A 186 -2.09 -30.57 11.28
C ASN A 186 -3.00 -29.34 11.36
N MET A 187 -3.54 -28.87 10.24
CA MET A 187 -4.63 -27.89 10.24
C MET A 187 -5.88 -28.54 9.63
N TYR A 188 -6.89 -28.75 10.48
CA TYR A 188 -8.22 -29.18 10.05
C TYR A 188 -9.04 -27.96 9.64
N TYR A 189 -9.72 -28.03 8.49
CA TYR A 189 -10.77 -27.07 8.13
C TYR A 189 -12.15 -27.70 8.38
N LYS A 190 -12.96 -27.06 9.21
CA LYS A 190 -14.35 -27.49 9.48
C LYS A 190 -15.28 -26.82 8.47
N ARG A 191 -15.73 -27.60 7.48
CA ARG A 191 -16.77 -27.21 6.52
C ARG A 191 -18.12 -27.28 7.25
N ASN A 192 -18.80 -26.16 7.47
CA ASN A 192 -20.18 -26.15 7.96
C ASN A 192 -21.12 -25.59 6.88
N ASN A 193 -21.89 -26.52 6.31
CA ASN A 193 -23.25 -26.38 5.76
C ASN A 193 -23.56 -25.26 4.74
N GLY A 194 -23.49 -25.63 3.45
CA GLY A 194 -24.75 -25.75 2.69
C GLY A 194 -25.30 -24.55 1.92
N ARG A 195 -24.51 -23.54 1.55
CA ARG A 195 -24.89 -22.62 0.46
C ARG A 195 -23.69 -22.35 -0.45
N GLU A 196 -23.90 -22.55 -1.75
CA GLU A 196 -22.89 -22.38 -2.80
C GLU A 196 -22.38 -20.94 -2.84
N GLY A 197 -21.08 -20.73 -2.60
CA GLY A 197 -20.42 -19.46 -2.85
C GLY A 197 -20.15 -19.32 -4.34
N GLN A 198 -20.81 -18.37 -4.99
CA GLN A 198 -20.49 -17.96 -6.36
C GLN A 198 -19.03 -17.49 -6.44
N ARG A 199 -18.28 -18.05 -7.40
CA ARG A 199 -16.98 -17.53 -7.81
C ARG A 199 -17.21 -16.21 -8.54
N PHE A 200 -16.90 -15.08 -7.90
CA PHE A 200 -16.90 -13.78 -8.56
C PHE A 200 -15.60 -13.63 -9.36
N THR A 201 -15.74 -13.51 -10.67
CA THR A 201 -14.63 -13.39 -11.64
C THR A 201 -14.20 -11.94 -11.89
N ASP A 202 -14.89 -10.94 -11.35
CA ASP A 202 -14.53 -9.53 -11.55
C ASP A 202 -13.62 -9.05 -10.41
N LYS A 203 -12.31 -9.13 -10.64
CA LYS A 203 -11.26 -8.81 -9.67
C LYS A 203 -11.03 -7.31 -9.47
N ARG A 204 -11.86 -6.44 -10.05
CA ARG A 204 -11.39 -5.07 -10.29
C ARG A 204 -11.25 -4.24 -9.02
N TYR A 205 -12.14 -4.37 -8.03
CA TYR A 205 -12.04 -3.57 -6.79
C TYR A 205 -12.71 -4.25 -5.59
N SER A 206 -12.27 -5.45 -5.24
CA SER A 206 -12.73 -6.14 -4.01
C SER A 206 -11.85 -5.73 -2.83
N VAL A 207 -12.45 -5.11 -1.82
CA VAL A 207 -11.78 -4.75 -0.57
C VAL A 207 -12.40 -5.54 0.57
N CYS A 208 -11.57 -6.14 1.41
CA CYS A 208 -12.05 -6.92 2.54
C CYS A 208 -12.65 -5.99 3.60
N ALA A 209 -13.93 -6.16 3.92
CA ALA A 209 -14.53 -5.53 5.09
C ALA A 209 -14.17 -6.39 6.31
N ILE A 210 -13.38 -5.83 7.24
CA ILE A 210 -13.11 -6.41 8.56
C ILE A 210 -13.84 -5.59 9.61
#